data_AF-A0A2G0E632-F1
#
_entry.id   AF-A0A2G0E632-F1
#
_cell.length_a   1.000
_cell.length_b   1.000
_cell.length_c   1.000
_cell.angle_alpha   90.00
_cell.angle_beta   90.00
_cell.angle_gamma   90.00
#
_symmetry.space_group_name_H-M   'P 1'
#
loop_
_entity.id
_entity.type
_entity.pdbx_description
1 polymer ?
#
loop_
_entity_poly.entity_id
_entity_poly.type
_entity_poly.pdbx_seq_one_letter_code
_entity_poly.pdbx_strand_id
1 'polypeptide(L)'
;ALFGQREVISWKEAEEEGSLSQLIRWRQEQLVDIKYEVHTRNKVKTIRLVRSLLTEKQIEEEWAKLRQNAKKQKELLLCLSEMSQEEPIAYFKDKEISTAVLNQGKEKGWLEFVESERYRDPYKDRVFDQTTALELNAEQKNA
;
A
#
# COMPACT_ATOMS: atom_id res chain seq x y z
N ALA A 1 44.79 -1.78 -6.62
CA ALA A 1 44.17 -2.45 -5.46
C ALA A 1 42.67 -2.55 -5.73
N LEU A 2 42.07 -3.73 -5.62
CA LEU A 2 40.68 -4.01 -6.08
C LEU A 2 39.63 -3.09 -5.44
N PHE A 3 39.85 -2.68 -4.19
CA PHE A 3 38.94 -1.79 -3.46
C PHE A 3 39.39 -0.31 -3.48
N GLY A 4 40.61 -0.03 -3.97
CA GLY A 4 41.19 1.32 -3.94
C GLY A 4 41.22 1.91 -2.52
N GLN A 5 40.49 3.01 -2.31
CA GLN A 5 40.28 3.68 -1.01
C GLN A 5 38.90 3.36 -0.38
N ARG A 6 38.08 2.52 -1.03
CA ARG A 6 36.72 2.20 -0.59
C ARG A 6 36.74 0.90 0.22
N GLU A 7 35.83 0.75 1.19
CA GLU A 7 35.69 -0.50 1.95
C GLU A 7 34.69 -1.48 1.30
N VAL A 8 33.89 -1.00 0.33
CA VAL A 8 32.85 -1.76 -0.35
C VAL A 8 32.86 -1.43 -1.84
N ILE A 9 32.61 -2.45 -2.67
CA ILE A 9 32.37 -2.34 -4.12
C ILE A 9 31.06 -3.03 -4.45
N SER A 10 30.31 -2.52 -5.44
CA SER A 10 29.08 -3.17 -5.86
C SER A 10 29.36 -4.46 -6.62
N TRP A 11 28.42 -5.41 -6.57
CA TRP A 11 28.54 -6.67 -7.30
C TRP A 11 28.73 -6.45 -8.81
N LYS A 12 28.03 -5.46 -9.36
CA LYS A 12 28.05 -5.12 -10.78
C LYS A 12 29.42 -4.55 -11.21
N GLU A 13 30.00 -3.65 -10.42
CA GLU A 13 31.35 -3.13 -10.68
C GLU A 13 32.39 -4.27 -10.66
N ALA A 14 32.29 -5.19 -9.69
CA ALA A 14 33.20 -6.32 -9.59
C ALA A 14 33.09 -7.31 -10.77
N GLU A 15 31.90 -7.45 -11.36
CA GLU A 15 31.65 -8.24 -12.57
C GLU A 15 32.24 -7.59 -13.81
N GLU A 16 32.03 -6.28 -14.00
CA GLU A 16 32.56 -5.51 -15.14
C GLU A 16 34.10 -5.44 -15.13
N GLU A 17 34.71 -5.40 -13.94
CA GLU A 17 36.17 -5.41 -13.76
C GLU A 17 36.78 -6.83 -13.80
N GLY A 18 35.98 -7.88 -14.03
CA GLY A 18 36.46 -9.27 -14.13
C GLY A 18 37.05 -9.84 -12.83
N SER A 19 36.74 -9.24 -11.68
CA SER A 19 37.41 -9.52 -10.41
C SER A 19 36.63 -10.49 -9.50
N LEU A 20 35.49 -11.02 -9.97
CA LEU A 20 34.64 -11.93 -9.21
C LEU A 20 35.37 -13.20 -8.75
N SER A 21 36.18 -13.82 -9.61
CA SER A 21 36.91 -15.05 -9.26
C SER A 21 37.88 -14.82 -8.10
N GLN A 22 38.51 -13.64 -8.05
CA GLN A 22 39.42 -13.25 -6.98
C GLN A 22 38.66 -12.96 -5.68
N LEU A 23 37.51 -12.27 -5.74
CA LEU A 23 36.66 -12.01 -4.59
C LEU A 23 36.08 -13.30 -3.98
N ILE A 24 35.69 -14.28 -4.82
CA ILE A 24 35.22 -15.58 -4.35
C ILE A 24 36.32 -16.33 -3.60
N ARG A 25 37.56 -16.29 -4.11
CA ARG A 25 38.71 -16.90 -3.43
C ARG A 25 38.99 -16.21 -2.09
N TRP A 26 39.00 -14.88 -2.06
CA TRP A 26 39.21 -14.11 -0.82
C TRP A 26 38.09 -14.32 0.20
N ARG A 27 36.86 -14.59 -0.23
CA ARG A 27 35.77 -14.99 0.66
C ARG A 27 36.04 -16.34 1.32
N GLN A 28 36.57 -17.31 0.57
CA GLN A 28 36.96 -18.62 1.12
C GLN A 28 38.10 -18.49 2.13
N GLU A 29 39.02 -17.54 1.91
CA GLU A 29 40.10 -17.17 2.82
C GLU A 29 39.65 -16.24 3.98
N GLN A 30 38.34 -15.95 4.10
CA GLN A 30 37.74 -15.04 5.11
C GLN A 30 38.26 -13.59 5.09
N LEU A 31 38.82 -13.13 3.96
CA LEU A 31 39.34 -11.77 3.80
C LEU A 31 38.26 -10.76 3.39
N VAL A 32 37.17 -11.22 2.80
CA VAL A 32 36.04 -10.38 2.34
C VAL A 32 34.70 -11.06 2.60
N ASP A 33 33.64 -10.27 2.74
CA ASP A 33 32.26 -10.76 2.92
C ASP A 33 31.32 -10.21 1.85
N ILE A 34 30.29 -10.99 1.49
CA ILE A 34 29.28 -10.61 0.50
C ILE A 34 28.01 -10.24 1.25
N LYS A 35 27.70 -8.95 1.32
CA LYS A 35 26.45 -8.45 1.89
C LYS A 35 25.38 -8.38 0.82
N TYR A 36 24.26 -9.07 1.04
CA TYR A 36 23.07 -8.94 0.22
C TYR A 36 22.24 -7.76 0.73
N GLU A 37 22.17 -6.68 -0.05
CA GLU A 37 21.26 -5.57 0.25
C GLU A 37 19.87 -5.86 -0.32
N VAL A 38 18.89 -6.06 0.56
CA VAL A 38 17.48 -6.15 0.17
C VAL A 38 16.89 -4.75 0.22
N HIS A 39 16.75 -4.11 -0.94
CA HIS A 39 15.95 -2.89 -1.05
C HIS A 39 14.46 -3.25 -0.97
N THR A 40 13.87 -3.16 0.22
CA THR A 40 12.42 -3.33 0.40
C THR A 40 11.68 -2.22 -0.33
N ARG A 41 11.16 -2.52 -1.52
CA ARG A 41 10.36 -1.60 -2.34
C ARG A 41 8.89 -1.61 -1.91
N ASN A 42 8.63 -1.44 -0.61
CA ASN A 42 7.25 -1.36 -0.10
C ASN A 42 6.64 -0.02 -0.52
N LYS A 43 5.96 -0.02 -1.67
CA LYS A 43 5.06 1.08 -2.04
C LYS A 43 3.84 1.01 -1.13
N VAL A 44 3.58 2.09 -0.38
CA VAL A 44 2.36 2.23 0.42
C VAL A 44 1.16 2.06 -0.52
N LYS A 45 0.16 1.29 -0.11
CA LYS A 45 -1.09 1.20 -0.87
C LYS A 45 -1.88 2.49 -0.63
N THR A 46 -2.08 3.26 -1.68
CA THR A 46 -3.06 4.34 -1.69
C THR A 46 -4.43 3.76 -2.01
N ILE A 47 -5.45 4.17 -1.26
CA ILE A 47 -6.85 3.90 -1.58
C ILE A 47 -7.52 5.19 -2.02
N ARG A 48 -8.43 5.09 -3.00
CA ARG A 48 -9.27 6.21 -3.41
C ARG A 48 -10.51 6.25 -2.52
N LEU A 49 -10.63 7.34 -1.79
CA LEU A 49 -11.80 7.72 -1.03
C LEU A 49 -12.68 8.66 -1.86
N VAL A 50 -13.95 8.72 -1.50
CA VAL A 50 -14.96 9.62 -2.04
C VAL A 50 -15.33 10.60 -0.93
N ARG A 51 -15.19 11.88 -1.22
CA ARG A 51 -15.63 12.98 -0.34
C ARG A 51 -16.85 13.65 -0.96
N SER A 52 -17.91 13.85 -0.19
CA SER A 52 -19.03 14.70 -0.61
C SER A 52 -18.61 16.17 -0.63
N LEU A 53 -18.97 16.88 -1.68
CA LEU A 53 -18.77 18.34 -1.80
C LEU A 53 -20.06 19.13 -1.51
N LEU A 54 -21.17 18.43 -1.31
CA LEU A 54 -22.48 19.04 -1.10
C LEU A 54 -22.84 19.05 0.38
N THR A 55 -23.49 20.13 0.79
CA THR A 55 -24.25 20.19 2.05
C THR A 55 -25.61 19.49 1.89
N GLU A 56 -26.25 19.12 3.00
CA GLU A 56 -27.58 18.48 2.99
C GLU A 56 -28.60 19.26 2.13
N LYS A 57 -28.64 20.58 2.27
CA LYS A 57 -29.53 21.45 1.47
C LYS A 57 -29.24 21.35 -0.02
N GLN A 58 -27.96 21.35 -0.40
CA GLN A 58 -27.56 21.23 -1.82
C GLN A 58 -27.88 19.84 -2.37
N ILE A 59 -27.81 18.80 -1.54
CA ILE A 59 -28.21 17.44 -1.93
C ILE A 59 -29.71 17.42 -2.27
N GLU A 60 -30.56 18.04 -1.46
CA GLU A 60 -32.00 18.14 -1.75
C GLU A 60 -32.29 18.90 -3.04
N GLU A 61 -31.58 20.03 -3.27
CA GLU A 61 -31.70 20.80 -4.51
C GLU A 61 -31.28 19.99 -5.75
N GLU A 62 -30.16 19.28 -5.67
CA GLU A 62 -29.68 18.42 -6.75
C GLU A 62 -30.62 17.23 -6.97
N TRP A 63 -31.18 16.67 -5.90
CA TRP A 63 -32.17 15.59 -5.97
C TRP A 63 -33.42 16.01 -6.73
N ALA A 64 -33.91 17.22 -6.49
CA ALA A 64 -35.10 17.77 -7.16
C ALA A 64 -34.85 18.02 -8.66
N LYS A 65 -33.63 18.34 -9.06
CA LYS A 65 -33.24 18.52 -10.47
C LYS A 65 -33.16 17.19 -11.25
N LEU A 66 -33.05 16.05 -10.55
CA LEU A 66 -32.92 14.75 -11.20
C LEU A 66 -34.23 14.23 -11.78
N ARG A 67 -34.14 13.77 -13.03
CA ARG A 67 -35.22 13.05 -13.72
C ARG A 67 -35.62 11.80 -12.93
N GLN A 68 -36.89 11.39 -13.04
CA GLN A 68 -37.42 10.21 -12.33
C GLN A 68 -36.67 8.91 -12.66
N ASN A 69 -36.11 8.78 -13.86
CA ASN A 69 -35.38 7.59 -14.29
C ASN A 69 -33.91 7.55 -13.80
N ALA A 70 -33.40 8.61 -13.18
CA ALA A 70 -32.03 8.69 -12.68
C ALA A 70 -31.82 7.97 -11.34
N LYS A 71 -32.33 6.73 -11.21
CA LYS A 71 -32.37 5.97 -9.96
C LYS A 71 -31.00 5.85 -9.27
N LYS A 72 -29.96 5.44 -10.01
CA LYS A 72 -28.61 5.29 -9.46
C LYS A 72 -27.95 6.60 -9.03
N GLN A 73 -28.28 7.72 -9.69
CA GLN A 73 -27.79 9.04 -9.27
C GLN A 73 -28.50 9.52 -8.00
N LYS A 74 -29.79 9.20 -7.84
CA LYS A 74 -30.52 9.43 -6.59
C LYS A 74 -29.95 8.58 -5.46
N GLU A 75 -29.75 7.28 -5.67
CA GLU A 75 -29.08 6.41 -4.69
C GLU A 75 -27.71 6.95 -4.26
N LEU A 76 -26.93 7.50 -5.20
CA LEU A 76 -25.66 8.17 -4.89
C LEU A 76 -25.86 9.40 -3.99
N LEU A 77 -26.78 10.31 -4.33
CA LEU A 77 -27.05 11.50 -3.51
C LEU A 77 -27.51 11.12 -2.10
N LEU A 78 -28.33 10.08 -1.95
CA LEU A 78 -28.74 9.56 -0.64
C LEU A 78 -27.53 9.05 0.14
N CYS A 79 -26.66 8.25 -0.50
CA CYS A 79 -25.44 7.79 0.16
C CYS A 79 -24.55 8.95 0.61
N LEU A 80 -24.40 9.99 -0.22
CA LEU A 80 -23.61 11.17 0.12
C LEU A 80 -24.22 11.96 1.28
N SER A 81 -25.55 11.99 1.45
CA SER A 81 -26.19 12.62 2.61
C SER A 81 -26.02 11.82 3.90
N GLU A 82 -25.90 10.50 3.82
CA GLU A 82 -25.72 9.63 4.98
C GLU A 82 -24.26 9.58 5.46
N MET A 83 -23.32 10.05 4.64
CA MET A 83 -21.89 10.02 4.95
C MET A 83 -21.52 11.11 5.96
N SER A 84 -20.96 10.69 7.09
CA SER A 84 -20.33 11.60 8.07
C SER A 84 -18.84 11.84 7.80
N GLN A 85 -18.21 10.99 6.98
CA GLN A 85 -16.79 11.07 6.61
C GLN A 85 -16.56 10.51 5.19
N GLU A 86 -15.33 10.63 4.71
CA GLU A 86 -14.92 10.08 3.42
C GLU A 86 -14.95 8.55 3.43
N GLU A 87 -15.54 7.95 2.40
CA GLU A 87 -15.68 6.50 2.29
C GLU A 87 -14.90 5.96 1.08
N PRO A 88 -14.31 4.75 1.16
CA PRO A 88 -13.60 4.16 0.03
C PRO A 88 -14.56 3.79 -1.10
N ILE A 89 -14.07 3.75 -2.34
CA ILE A 89 -14.88 3.31 -3.50
C ILE A 89 -15.57 1.95 -3.27
N ALA A 90 -14.95 1.06 -2.48
CA ALA A 90 -15.53 -0.23 -2.11
C ALA A 90 -16.89 -0.11 -1.39
N TYR A 91 -17.05 0.88 -0.51
CA TYR A 91 -18.31 1.14 0.20
C TYR A 91 -19.50 1.37 -0.75
N PHE A 92 -19.27 2.15 -1.81
CA PHE A 92 -20.28 2.42 -2.83
C PHE A 92 -20.57 1.20 -3.70
N LYS A 93 -19.54 0.41 -3.99
CA LYS A 93 -19.68 -0.84 -4.74
C LYS A 93 -20.57 -1.84 -4.00
N ASP A 94 -20.43 -1.92 -2.68
CA ASP A 94 -21.26 -2.79 -1.82
C ASP A 94 -22.72 -2.33 -1.79
N LYS A 95 -22.98 -1.03 -2.02
CA LYS A 95 -24.31 -0.44 -2.23
C LYS A 95 -24.77 -0.46 -3.70
N GLU A 96 -24.13 -1.24 -4.56
CA GLU A 96 -24.42 -1.34 -5.99
C GLU A 96 -24.34 -0.01 -6.77
N ILE A 97 -23.53 0.93 -6.30
CA ILE A 97 -23.20 2.17 -7.00
C ILE A 97 -21.89 1.97 -7.74
N SER A 98 -21.96 1.97 -9.08
CA SER A 98 -20.78 1.74 -9.91
C SER A 98 -19.86 2.97 -9.96
N THR A 99 -18.59 2.72 -10.31
CA THR A 99 -17.60 3.80 -10.51
C THR A 99 -18.01 4.80 -11.60
N ALA A 100 -18.79 4.37 -12.59
CA ALA A 100 -19.33 5.26 -13.62
C ALA A 100 -20.31 6.28 -13.02
N VAL A 101 -21.15 5.88 -12.06
CA VAL A 101 -22.08 6.78 -11.37
C VAL A 101 -21.31 7.75 -10.47
N LEU A 102 -20.25 7.28 -9.79
CA LEU A 102 -19.35 8.15 -9.02
C LEU A 102 -18.66 9.19 -9.91
N ASN A 103 -18.18 8.80 -11.09
CA ASN A 103 -17.57 9.74 -12.04
C ASN A 103 -18.58 10.79 -12.54
N GLN A 104 -19.83 10.39 -12.81
CA GLN A 104 -20.88 11.36 -13.14
C GLN A 104 -21.16 12.32 -11.99
N GLY A 105 -21.17 11.82 -10.75
CA GLY A 105 -21.29 12.67 -9.56
C GLY A 105 -20.13 13.67 -9.44
N LYS A 106 -18.90 13.23 -9.73
CA LYS A 106 -17.73 14.11 -9.79
C LYS A 106 -17.87 15.20 -10.86
N GLU A 107 -18.26 14.83 -12.07
CA GLU A 107 -18.46 15.78 -13.18
C GLU A 107 -19.53 16.83 -12.87
N LYS A 108 -20.54 16.46 -12.08
CA LYS A 108 -21.58 17.38 -11.60
C LYS A 108 -21.18 18.18 -10.36
N GLY A 109 -19.96 17.99 -9.83
CA GLY A 109 -19.46 18.67 -8.64
C GLY A 109 -20.08 18.18 -7.34
N TRP A 110 -20.67 16.99 -7.31
CA TRP A 110 -21.28 16.43 -6.10
C TRP A 110 -20.25 15.82 -5.14
N LEU A 111 -19.14 15.33 -5.68
CA LEU A 111 -18.10 14.62 -4.93
C LEU A 111 -16.73 14.83 -5.55
N GLU A 112 -15.69 14.52 -4.78
CA GLU A 112 -14.32 14.39 -5.26
C GLU A 112 -13.68 13.06 -4.85
N PHE A 113 -12.60 12.68 -5.54
CA PHE A 113 -11.79 11.53 -5.15
C PHE A 113 -10.54 12.02 -4.43
N VAL A 114 -10.32 11.49 -3.22
CA VAL A 114 -9.16 11.79 -2.39
C VAL A 114 -8.29 10.55 -2.29
N GLU A 115 -6.99 10.66 -2.49
CA GLU A 115 -6.06 9.56 -2.22
C GLU A 115 -5.65 9.58 -0.76
N SER A 116 -5.82 8.45 -0.08
CA SER A 116 -5.41 8.29 1.31
C SER A 116 -4.41 7.12 1.42
N GLU A 117 -3.27 7.39 2.06
CA GLU A 117 -2.27 6.38 2.37
C GLU A 117 -2.80 5.47 3.48
N ARG A 118 -3.18 4.24 3.13
CA ARG A 118 -3.52 3.24 4.14
C ARG A 118 -2.30 2.40 4.43
N TYR A 119 -1.81 2.48 5.67
CA TYR A 119 -0.78 1.56 6.15
C TYR A 119 -1.31 0.13 6.03
N ARG A 120 -0.53 -0.75 5.41
CA ARG A 120 -0.88 -2.15 5.20
C ARG A 120 -0.41 -2.92 6.42
N ASP A 121 -1.33 -3.58 7.11
CA ASP A 121 -0.97 -4.61 8.07
C ASP A 121 -0.86 -5.95 7.32
N PRO A 122 0.36 -6.47 7.06
CA PRO A 122 0.57 -7.75 6.39
C PRO A 122 0.07 -8.95 7.22
N TYR A 123 -0.35 -8.72 8.46
CA TYR A 123 -0.80 -9.73 9.41
C TYR A 123 -2.28 -9.63 9.74
N LYS A 124 -3.03 -8.73 9.11
CA LYS A 124 -4.44 -8.49 9.43
C LYS A 124 -5.33 -9.75 9.33
N ASP A 125 -4.97 -10.66 8.43
CA ASP A 125 -5.65 -11.95 8.24
C ASP A 125 -4.87 -13.14 8.85
N ARG A 126 -3.80 -12.88 9.61
CA ARG A 126 -2.99 -13.91 10.26
C ARG A 126 -3.19 -13.86 11.77
N VAL A 127 -3.82 -14.90 12.31
CA VAL A 127 -3.75 -15.18 13.74
C VAL A 127 -2.40 -15.87 13.99
N PHE A 128 -1.55 -15.25 14.80
CA PHE A 128 -0.33 -15.89 15.28
C PHE A 128 -0.61 -16.50 16.65
N ASP A 129 -0.49 -17.81 16.74
CA ASP A 129 -0.51 -18.49 18.03
C ASP A 129 0.73 -18.09 18.83
N GLN A 130 0.53 -17.72 20.09
CA GLN A 130 1.63 -17.39 21.00
C GLN A 130 2.43 -18.66 21.29
N THR A 131 3.64 -18.75 20.73
CA THR A 131 4.57 -19.82 21.07
C THR A 131 5.22 -19.55 22.42
N THR A 132 5.40 -20.59 23.22
CA THR A 132 6.24 -20.53 24.42
C THR A 132 7.71 -20.70 24.04
N ALA A 133 8.60 -20.12 24.84
CA ALA A 133 10.03 -20.27 24.64
C ALA A 133 10.43 -21.75 24.78
N LEU A 134 11.18 -22.27 23.81
CA LEU A 134 11.77 -23.60 23.90
C LEU A 134 12.80 -23.62 25.03
N GLU A 135 12.81 -24.69 25.81
CA GLU A 135 13.86 -24.88 26.80
C GLU A 135 15.20 -25.08 26.10
N LEU A 136 16.22 -24.32 26.54
CA LEU A 136 17.57 -24.44 26.04
C LEU A 136 18.09 -25.86 26.25
N ASN A 137 18.70 -26.43 25.20
CA ASN A 137 19.36 -27.72 25.30
C ASN A 137 20.66 -27.60 26.13
N ALA A 138 21.23 -28.74 26.53
CA ALA A 138 22.40 -28.77 27.42
C ALA A 138 23.64 -28.07 26.82
N GLU A 139 23.76 -28.05 25.49
CA GLU A 139 24.86 -27.38 24.78
C GLU A 139 24.68 -25.84 24.80
N GLN A 140 23.45 -25.35 24.68
CA GLN A 140 23.12 -23.92 24.73
C GLN A 140 23.25 -23.29 26.12
N LYS A 141 23.15 -24.09 27.19
CA LYS A 141 23.30 -23.61 28.58
C LYS A 141 24.76 -23.41 29.01
N ASN A 142 25.71 -24.00 28.28
CA ASN A 142 27.12 -24.05 28.67
C ASN A 142 28.04 -23.18 27.80
N ALA A 143 27.49 -22.25 27.02
CA ALA A 143 28.24 -21.27 26.21
C ALA A 143 28.52 -19.97 26.98
#